data_AF-A0A0L6U355-F1
#
_entry.id   AF-A0A0L6U355-F1
#
_cell.length_a   1.000
_cell.length_b   1.000
_cell.length_c   1.000
_cell.angle_alpha   90.00
_cell.angle_beta   90.00
_cell.angle_gamma   90.00
#
_symmetry.space_group_name_H-M   'P 1'
#
loop_
_entity.id
_entity.type
_entity.pdbx_description
1 polymer ?
#
loop_
_entity_poly.entity_id
_entity_poly.type
_entity_poly.pdbx_seq_one_letter_code
_entity_poly.pdbx_strand_id
1 'polypeptide(L)' 'MLKKHPVIAMMYDFDKTLRTKDMREYEFIPSLGVRADEFWKESNRLATQVGMDRILASIYGI' A
#
# COMPACT_ATOMS: atom_id res chain seq x y z
N MET A 1 -43.78 -11.18 5.62
CA MET A 1 -43.02 -10.01 5.11
C MET A 1 -41.58 -10.44 4.88
N LEU A 2 -41.02 -10.21 3.68
CA LEU A 2 -39.60 -10.48 3.39
C LEU A 2 -38.73 -9.44 4.09
N LYS A 3 -37.81 -9.87 4.95
CA LYS A 3 -36.77 -8.98 5.51
C LYS A 3 -35.85 -8.55 4.37
N LYS A 4 -35.79 -7.26 4.07
CA LYS A 4 -34.74 -6.71 3.20
C LYS A 4 -33.41 -6.79 3.94
N HIS A 5 -32.43 -7.45 3.32
CA HIS A 5 -31.06 -7.42 3.81
C HIS A 5 -30.41 -6.06 3.48
N PRO A 6 -29.53 -5.55 4.35
CA PRO A 6 -28.75 -4.36 4.05
C PRO A 6 -27.90 -4.59 2.79
N VAL A 7 -27.86 -3.60 1.90
CA VAL A 7 -26.94 -3.58 0.75
C VAL A 7 -25.73 -2.76 1.15
N ILE A 8 -24.53 -3.33 0.99
CA ILE A 8 -23.26 -2.65 1.27
C ILE A 8 -22.49 -2.55 -0.05
N ALA A 9 -21.95 -1.35 -0.33
CA ALA A 9 -20.98 -1.13 -1.38
C ALA A 9 -19.61 -0.89 -0.74
N MET A 10 -18.60 -1.61 -1.21
CA MET A 10 -17.20 -1.42 -0.80
C MET A 10 -16.43 -0.76 -1.94
N MET A 11 -15.69 0.29 -1.64
CA MET A 11 -14.83 1.00 -2.59
C MET A 11 -13.40 0.99 -2.06
N TYR A 12 -12.46 0.58 -2.89
CA TYR A 12 -11.03 0.50 -2.56
C TYR A 12 -10.23 1.22 -3.64
N ASP A 13 -9.31 2.07 -3.22
CA ASP A 13 -8.43 2.84 -4.09
C ASP A 13 -7.01 2.29 -3.95
N PHE A 14 -6.44 1.80 -5.05
CA PHE A 14 -5.13 1.15 -5.07
C PHE A 14 -4.05 2.04 -5.71
N ASP A 15 -4.43 2.81 -6.74
CA ASP A 15 -3.52 3.54 -7.62
C ASP A 15 -3.54 5.06 -7.41
N LYS A 16 -4.08 5.51 -6.26
CA LYS A 16 -4.14 6.92 -5.83
C LYS A 16 -5.14 7.75 -6.65
N THR A 17 -6.18 7.11 -7.20
CA THR A 17 -7.24 7.82 -7.94
C THR A 17 -8.12 8.65 -6.99
N LEU A 18 -8.32 8.19 -5.75
CA LEU A 18 -9.17 8.82 -4.75
C LEU A 18 -8.37 9.37 -3.54
N ARG A 19 -7.07 9.08 -3.45
CA ARG A 19 -6.21 9.43 -2.32
C ARG A 19 -4.96 10.17 -2.77
N THR A 20 -4.46 11.07 -1.91
CA THR A 20 -3.27 11.90 -2.19
C THR A 20 -1.93 11.21 -1.89
N LYS A 21 -1.96 10.00 -1.30
CA LYS A 21 -0.80 9.24 -0.83
C LYS A 21 -0.93 7.77 -1.17
N ASP A 22 0.19 7.05 -1.18
CA ASP A 22 0.17 5.60 -1.30
C ASP A 22 -0.57 4.96 -0.12
N MET A 23 -1.36 3.92 -0.40
CA MET A 23 -2.15 3.21 0.61
C MET A 23 -1.31 2.71 1.78
N ARG A 24 -0.07 2.31 1.50
CA ARG A 24 0.86 1.80 2.52
C ARG A 24 1.34 2.90 3.47
N GLU A 25 1.26 4.17 3.07
CA GLU A 25 1.69 5.30 3.91
C GLU A 25 0.70 5.64 5.02
N TYR A 26 -0.52 5.09 5.00
CA TYR A 26 -1.54 5.37 6.03
C TYR A 26 -1.34 4.56 7.31
N GLU A 27 -1.22 3.24 7.19
CA GLU A 27 -1.16 2.34 8.36
C GLU A 27 0.08 1.46 8.33
N PHE A 28 0.41 0.88 7.18
CA PHE A 28 1.46 -0.11 7.05
C PHE A 28 2.86 0.46 7.35
N ILE A 29 3.31 1.48 6.62
CA ILE A 29 4.65 2.05 6.81
C ILE A 29 4.80 2.65 8.22
N PRO A 30 3.82 3.41 8.75
CA PRO A 30 3.86 3.85 10.15
C PRO A 30 3.96 2.69 11.16
N SER A 31 3.29 1.55 10.91
CA SER A 31 3.37 0.38 11.81
C SER A 31 4.75 -0.27 11.87
N LEU A 32 5.59 -0.05 10.85
CA LEU A 32 6.98 -0.49 10.83
C LEU A 32 7.92 0.46 11.60
N GLY A 33 7.42 1.60 12.08
CA GLY A 33 8.23 2.59 12.82
C GLY A 33 9.20 3.38 11.96
N VAL A 34 9.07 3.34 10.63
CA VAL A 34 9.94 4.03 9.67
C VAL A 34 9.21 5.15 8.94
N ARG A 35 9.97 6.12 8.41
CA ARG A 35 9.39 7.19 7.59
C ARG A 35 9.13 6.69 6.16
N ALA A 36 8.07 7.19 5.54
CA ALA A 36 7.65 6.78 4.20
C ALA A 36 8.73 6.98 3.12
N ASP A 37 9.45 8.11 3.16
CA ASP A 37 10.54 8.40 2.23
C ASP A 37 11.72 7.44 2.40
N GLU A 38 12.05 7.07 3.63
CA GLU A 38 13.10 6.09 3.95
C GLU A 38 12.72 4.70 3.45
N PHE A 39 11.48 4.28 3.74
CA PHE A 39 10.92 3.02 3.25
C PHE A 39 10.97 2.93 1.72
N TRP A 40 10.46 3.97 1.04
CA TRP A 40 10.46 3.99 -0.41
C TRP A 40 11.87 4.02 -0.99
N LYS A 41 12.80 4.76 -0.38
CA LYS A 41 14.19 4.79 -0.83
C LYS A 41 14.82 3.41 -0.81
N GLU A 42 14.62 2.65 0.26
CA GLU A 42 15.17 1.31 0.41
C GLU A 42 14.52 0.31 -0.55
N SER A 43 13.18 0.33 -0.65
CA SER A 43 12.44 -0.48 -1.59
C SER A 43 12.91 -0.28 -3.04
N ASN A 44 13.20 0.96 -3.44
CA ASN A 44 13.69 1.25 -4.78
C ASN A 44 15.12 0.75 -4.98
N ARG A 45 15.96 0.90 -3.96
CA ARG A 45 17.35 0.42 -4.00
C ARG A 45 17.36 -1.09 -4.24
N LEU A 46 16.55 -1.83 -3.50
CA LEU A 46 16.40 -3.28 -3.66
C LEU A 46 15.86 -3.61 -5.05
N ALA A 47 14.76 -2.98 -5.47
CA ALA A 47 14.17 -3.17 -6.79
C ALA A 47 15.19 -3.05 -7.93
N THR A 48 16.04 -2.01 -7.89
CA THR A 48 17.12 -1.82 -8.88
C THR A 48 18.19 -2.89 -8.79
N GLN A 49 18.59 -3.31 -7.59
CA GLN A 49 19.64 -4.33 -7.42
C GLN A 49 19.24 -5.70 -7.95
N VAL A 50 17.98 -6.10 -7.76
CA VAL A 50 17.50 -7.43 -8.12
C VAL A 50 16.65 -7.45 -9.40
N GLY A 51 16.51 -6.31 -10.08
CA GLY A 51 15.70 -6.19 -11.30
C GLY A 51 14.21 -6.44 -11.07
N MET A 52 13.69 -6.12 -9.87
CA MET A 52 12.30 -6.31 -9.49
C MET A 52 11.49 -5.01 -9.62
N ASP A 53 10.16 -5.15 -9.67
CA ASP A 53 9.25 -4.03 -9.49
C ASP A 53 9.36 -3.44 -8.07
N ARG A 54 9.15 -2.12 -7.96
CA ARG A 54 9.29 -1.37 -6.70
C ARG A 54 8.28 -1.78 -5.65
N ILE A 55 7.05 -2.13 -6.03
CA ILE A 55 6.03 -2.63 -5.11
C ILE A 55 6.42 -4.03 -4.63
N LEU A 56 6.89 -4.89 -5.52
CA LEU A 56 7.31 -6.25 -5.13
C LEU A 56 8.55 -6.22 -4.22
N ALA A 57 9.49 -5.32 -4.47
CA ALA A 57 10.66 -5.14 -3.61
C ALA A 57 10.27 -4.66 -2.20
N SER A 58 9.22 -3.85 -2.06
CA SER A 58 8.73 -3.37 -0.76
C SER A 58 8.23 -4.49 0.17
N ILE A 59 7.85 -5.63 -0.41
CA ILE A 59 7.33 -6.80 0.32
C ILE A 59 8.45 -7.83 0.58
N TYR A 60 9.50 -7.86 -0.24
CA TYR A 60 10.60 -8.81 -0.11
C TYR A 60 11.58 -8.48 1.03
N GLY A 61 11.68 -7.21 1.41
CA GLY A 61 12.61 -6.73 2.45
C GLY A 61 12.07 -6.76 3.88
N ILE A 62 10.85 -7.29 4.10
CA ILE A 62 10.18 -7.46 5.40
C ILE A 62 10.05 -8.94 5.69
#